data_AF-A0A974WV80-F1
#
_entry.id   AF-A0A974WV80-F1
#
_cell.length_a   1.000
_cell.length_b   1.000
_cell.length_c   1.000
_cell.angle_alpha   90.00
_cell.angle_beta   90.00
_cell.angle_gamma   90.00
#
_symmetry.space_group_name_H-M   'P 1'
#
loop_
_entity.id
_entity.type
_entity.pdbx_description
1 polymer ?
#
loop_
_entity_poly.entity_id
_entity_poly.type
_entity_poly.pdbx_seq_one_letter_code
_entity_poly.pdbx_strand_id
1 'polypeptide(L)'
;MNIQTRNIRQGRRTNRRTAEGLSIGTKLFVVLNVAIALSAVFLIANYRISLNQNISGIEAQSARYQQKIHELNREIETLQVRREKLCAWTHIRDRVAQLGLDLRMPDPFQVQRLVVNFEDQPVSSGNAVDNKLAMRQDWSAAGNVNQ
;
A
#
# COMPACT_ATOMS: atom_id res chain seq x y z
N MET A 1 18.02 -94.86 -40.89
CA MET A 1 18.32 -93.44 -41.09
C MET A 1 16.98 -92.73 -41.31
N ASN A 2 16.47 -92.04 -40.29
CA ASN A 2 15.10 -91.50 -40.24
C ASN A 2 15.17 -89.98 -40.18
N ILE A 3 14.76 -89.30 -41.26
CA ILE A 3 14.85 -87.85 -41.40
C ILE A 3 13.52 -87.26 -40.94
N GLN A 4 13.47 -86.77 -39.70
CA GLN A 4 12.34 -85.98 -39.22
C GLN A 4 12.43 -84.56 -39.79
N THR A 5 11.60 -84.26 -40.79
CA THR A 5 11.42 -82.90 -41.29
C THR A 5 10.54 -82.11 -40.32
N ARG A 6 11.19 -81.36 -39.42
CA ARG A 6 10.57 -80.41 -38.50
C ARG A 6 9.96 -79.26 -39.30
N ASN A 7 8.63 -79.24 -39.42
CA ASN A 7 7.90 -78.18 -40.09
C ASN A 7 7.84 -76.95 -39.16
N ILE A 8 8.81 -76.03 -39.29
CA ILE A 8 8.83 -74.77 -38.56
C ILE A 8 7.83 -73.83 -39.23
N ARG A 9 6.56 -73.88 -38.81
CA ARG A 9 5.62 -72.79 -39.07
C ARG A 9 6.08 -71.57 -38.27
N GLN A 10 6.88 -70.73 -38.90
CA GLN A 10 7.08 -69.35 -38.47
C GLN A 10 5.72 -68.65 -38.49
N GLY A 11 5.04 -68.64 -37.35
CA GLY A 11 3.94 -67.74 -37.07
C GLY A 11 4.48 -66.32 -36.98
N ARG A 12 4.75 -65.71 -38.15
CA ARG A 12 5.02 -64.28 -38.28
C ARG A 12 3.70 -63.58 -37.96
N ARG A 13 3.42 -63.40 -36.67
CA ARG A 13 2.39 -62.47 -36.20
C ARG A 13 2.92 -61.07 -36.54
N THR A 14 2.66 -60.66 -37.77
CA THR A 14 2.76 -59.27 -38.17
C THR A 14 1.75 -58.54 -37.30
N ASN A 15 2.25 -57.87 -36.26
CA ASN A 15 1.50 -56.85 -35.55
C ASN A 15 1.34 -55.66 -36.50
N ARG A 16 0.55 -55.84 -37.56
CA ARG A 16 -0.07 -54.75 -38.29
C ARG A 16 -1.08 -54.18 -37.31
N ARG A 17 -0.59 -53.27 -36.45
CA ARG A 17 -1.44 -52.20 -35.94
C ARG A 17 -1.94 -51.50 -37.18
N THR A 18 -3.12 -51.92 -37.63
CA THR A 18 -3.94 -51.18 -38.56
C THR A 18 -3.93 -49.75 -38.05
N ALA A 19 -3.38 -48.85 -38.86
CA ALA A 19 -3.73 -47.44 -38.76
C ALA A 19 -5.21 -47.38 -39.16
N GLU A 20 -6.09 -47.80 -38.24
CA GLU A 20 -7.51 -47.53 -38.33
C GLU A 20 -7.59 -46.00 -38.33
N GLY A 21 -8.00 -45.44 -39.46
CA GLY A 21 -8.13 -44.01 -39.61
C GLY A 21 -8.96 -43.51 -38.44
N LEU A 22 -8.33 -42.79 -37.51
CA LEU A 22 -9.01 -42.29 -36.32
C LEU A 22 -10.31 -41.61 -36.78
N SER A 23 -11.43 -42.07 -36.22
CA SER A 23 -12.77 -41.53 -36.49
C SER A 23 -12.71 -40.01 -36.46
N ILE A 24 -13.41 -39.37 -37.40
CA ILE A 24 -13.44 -37.90 -37.51
C ILE A 24 -13.74 -37.26 -36.14
N GLY A 25 -14.61 -37.89 -35.34
CA GLY A 25 -14.95 -37.44 -34.00
C GLY A 25 -13.78 -37.45 -33.02
N THR A 26 -12.91 -38.46 -33.07
CA THR A 26 -11.72 -38.53 -32.21
C THR A 26 -10.69 -37.45 -32.60
N LYS A 27 -10.51 -37.19 -33.90
CA LYS A 27 -9.65 -36.11 -34.38
C LYS A 27 -10.17 -34.74 -33.93
N LEU A 28 -11.48 -34.53 -34.02
CA LEU A 28 -12.14 -33.28 -33.63
C LEU A 28 -12.05 -33.05 -32.12
N PHE A 29 -12.21 -34.11 -31.32
CA PHE A 29 -12.02 -34.06 -29.87
C PHE A 29 -10.58 -33.72 -29.48
N VAL A 30 -9.58 -34.29 -30.16
CA VAL A 30 -8.17 -33.95 -29.92
C VAL A 30 -7.89 -32.49 -30.26
N VAL A 31 -8.37 -32.01 -31.41
CA VAL A 31 -8.20 -30.60 -31.82
C VAL A 31 -8.89 -29.66 -30.83
N LEU A 32 -10.09 -30.00 -30.37
CA LEU A 32 -10.81 -29.20 -29.38
C LEU A 32 -10.05 -29.10 -28.06
N ASN A 33 -9.51 -30.21 -27.55
CA ASN A 33 -8.72 -30.19 -26.31
C ASN A 33 -7.44 -29.37 -26.46
N VAL A 34 -6.77 -29.47 -27.62
CA VAL A 34 -5.58 -28.64 -27.90
C VAL A 34 -5.96 -27.17 -28.00
N ALA A 35 -7.07 -26.82 -28.65
CA ALA A 35 -7.56 -25.45 -28.73
C ALA A 35 -7.91 -24.88 -27.34
N ILE A 36 -8.54 -25.68 -26.48
CA ILE A 36 -8.83 -25.30 -25.08
C ILE A 36 -7.53 -25.09 -24.30
N ALA A 37 -6.55 -25.98 -24.44
CA ALA A 37 -5.26 -25.85 -23.76
C ALA A 37 -4.52 -24.58 -24.20
N LEU A 38 -4.48 -24.29 -25.50
CA LEU A 38 -3.87 -23.07 -26.04
C LEU A 38 -4.62 -21.82 -25.56
N SER A 39 -5.95 -21.86 -25.56
CA SER A 39 -6.79 -20.76 -25.04
C SER A 39 -6.53 -20.50 -23.56
N ALA A 40 -6.39 -21.56 -22.75
CA ALA A 40 -6.09 -21.43 -21.32
C ALA A 40 -4.72 -20.79 -21.09
N VAL A 41 -3.68 -21.22 -21.81
CA VAL A 41 -2.34 -20.61 -21.74
C VAL A 41 -2.41 -19.14 -22.15
N PHE A 42 -3.14 -18.84 -23.23
CA PHE A 42 -3.30 -17.46 -23.71
C PHE A 42 -4.03 -16.58 -22.69
N LEU A 43 -5.11 -17.07 -22.08
CA LEU A 43 -5.86 -16.36 -21.04
C LEU A 43 -4.98 -16.09 -19.81
N ILE A 44 -4.22 -17.08 -19.35
CA ILE A 44 -3.31 -16.92 -18.20
C ILE A 44 -2.23 -15.87 -18.51
N ALA A 45 -1.66 -15.90 -19.71
CA ALA A 45 -0.67 -14.92 -20.14
C ALA A 45 -1.27 -13.50 -20.20
N ASN A 46 -2.42 -13.34 -20.84
CA ASN A 46 -3.12 -12.05 -20.94
C ASN A 46 -3.54 -11.52 -19.57
N TYR A 47 -4.01 -12.40 -18.69
CA TYR A 47 -4.39 -12.04 -17.33
C TYR A 47 -3.18 -11.53 -16.54
N ARG A 48 -2.03 -12.21 -16.63
CA ARG A 48 -0.77 -11.75 -16.01
C ARG A 48 -0.31 -10.40 -16.58
N ILE A 49 -0.39 -10.21 -17.89
CA ILE A 49 0.00 -8.95 -18.54
C ILE A 49 -0.92 -7.81 -18.10
N SER A 50 -2.23 -8.04 -18.09
CA SER A 50 -3.25 -7.08 -17.64
C SER A 50 -3.05 -6.70 -16.18
N LEU A 51 -2.82 -7.68 -15.30
CA LEU A 51 -2.48 -7.43 -13.89
C LEU A 51 -1.23 -6.56 -13.77
N ASN A 52 -0.17 -6.87 -14.52
CA ASN A 52 1.07 -6.12 -14.45
C ASN A 52 0.89 -4.67 -14.92
N GLN A 53 0.12 -4.45 -16.01
CA GLN A 53 -0.23 -3.11 -16.48
C GLN A 53 -1.07 -2.34 -15.44
N ASN A 54 -2.02 -2.99 -14.80
CA ASN A 54 -2.85 -2.37 -13.76
C ASN A 54 -2.00 -1.99 -12.52
N ILE A 55 -1.08 -2.86 -12.11
CA ILE A 55 -0.16 -2.59 -11.00
C ILE A 55 0.74 -1.39 -11.33
N SER A 56 1.35 -1.36 -12.51
CA SER A 56 2.17 -0.22 -12.93
C SER A 56 1.36 1.08 -13.01
N GLY A 57 0.10 1.01 -13.44
CA GLY A 57 -0.82 2.16 -13.45
C GLY A 57 -1.14 2.68 -12.05
N ILE A 58 -1.36 1.78 -11.08
CA ILE A 58 -1.61 2.12 -9.68
C ILE A 58 -0.33 2.67 -9.02
N GLU A 59 0.83 2.09 -9.29
CA GLU A 59 2.11 2.53 -8.75
C GLU A 59 2.47 3.95 -9.22
N ALA A 60 2.26 4.24 -10.52
CA ALA A 60 2.44 5.58 -11.05
C ALA A 60 1.49 6.61 -10.41
N GLN A 61 0.24 6.22 -10.12
CA GLN A 61 -0.70 7.07 -9.40
C GLN A 61 -0.27 7.27 -7.94
N SER A 62 0.16 6.21 -7.25
CA SER A 62 0.67 6.26 -5.89
C SER A 62 1.87 7.21 -5.76
N ALA A 63 2.83 7.11 -6.68
CA ALA A 63 3.99 8.00 -6.72
C ALA A 63 3.58 9.47 -6.90
N ARG A 64 2.59 9.76 -7.75
CA ARG A 64 2.04 11.12 -7.92
C ARG A 64 1.37 11.63 -6.64
N TYR A 65 0.61 10.79 -5.95
CA TYR A 65 0.00 11.18 -4.67
C TYR A 65 1.04 11.43 -3.59
N GLN A 66 2.08 10.61 -3.49
CA GLN A 66 3.19 10.84 -2.56
C GLN A 66 3.91 12.16 -2.82
N GLN A 67 4.20 12.48 -4.09
CA GLN A 67 4.78 13.77 -4.45
C GLN A 67 3.89 14.94 -4.03
N LYS A 68 2.59 14.83 -4.30
CA LYS A 68 1.61 15.85 -3.91
C LYS A 68 1.52 16.02 -2.39
N ILE A 69 1.55 14.93 -1.62
CA ILE A 69 1.57 14.98 -0.16
C ILE A 69 2.82 15.71 0.34
N HIS A 70 3.99 15.42 -0.23
CA HIS A 70 5.22 16.12 0.14
C HIS A 70 5.18 17.61 -0.18
N GLU A 71 4.61 17.99 -1.33
CA GLU A 71 4.42 19.39 -1.70
C GLU A 71 3.50 20.11 -0.70
N LEU A 72 2.34 19.53 -0.38
CA LEU A 72 1.41 20.10 0.60
C LEU A 72 2.03 20.22 1.99
N ASN A 73 2.81 19.23 2.44
CA ASN A 73 3.47 19.30 3.74
C ASN A 73 4.47 20.46 3.79
N ARG A 74 5.25 20.66 2.72
CA ARG A 74 6.14 21.83 2.61
C ARG A 74 5.36 23.14 2.64
N GLU A 75 4.22 23.20 1.93
CA GLU A 75 3.38 24.38 1.95
C GLU A 75 2.86 24.67 3.37
N ILE A 76 2.37 23.66 4.09
CA ILE A 76 1.92 23.78 5.48
C ILE A 76 3.04 24.32 6.37
N GLU A 77 4.25 23.75 6.29
CA GLU A 77 5.40 24.24 7.06
C GLU A 77 5.72 25.70 6.73
N THR A 78 5.72 26.07 5.44
CA THR A 78 5.97 27.47 5.05
C THR A 78 4.89 28.42 5.56
N LEU A 79 3.62 27.98 5.57
CA LEU A 79 2.50 28.75 6.10
C LEU A 79 2.58 28.90 7.62
N GLN A 80 3.01 27.85 8.32
CA GLN A 80 3.26 27.91 9.77
C GLN A 80 4.36 28.92 10.09
N VAL A 81 5.49 28.85 9.39
CA VAL A 81 6.59 29.82 9.56
C VAL A 81 6.14 31.24 9.21
N ARG A 82 5.32 31.42 8.16
CA ARG A 82 4.74 32.72 7.83
C ARG A 82 3.81 33.22 8.93
N ARG A 83 2.96 32.35 9.49
CA ARG A 83 2.09 32.70 10.61
C ARG A 83 2.91 33.11 11.83
N GLU A 84 3.95 32.36 12.18
CA GLU A 84 4.84 32.70 13.28
C GLU A 84 5.51 34.06 13.05
N LYS A 85 5.97 34.35 11.83
CA LYS A 85 6.53 35.66 11.46
C LYS A 85 5.51 36.79 11.55
N LEU A 86 4.26 36.55 11.13
CA LEU A 86 3.17 37.55 11.19
C LEU A 86 2.69 37.78 12.63
N CYS A 87 2.68 36.74 13.46
CA CYS A 87 2.34 36.82 14.88
C CYS A 87 3.49 37.32 15.75
N ALA A 88 4.72 37.35 15.23
CA ALA A 88 5.85 37.88 15.96
C ALA A 88 5.63 39.36 16.28
N TRP A 89 5.81 39.72 17.56
CA TRP A 89 5.59 41.07 18.06
C TRP A 89 6.41 42.13 17.29
N THR A 90 7.57 41.76 16.77
CA THR A 90 8.40 42.62 15.92
C THR A 90 7.68 43.05 14.65
N HIS A 91 7.02 42.10 13.95
CA HIS A 91 6.27 42.40 12.73
C HIS A 91 5.02 43.24 13.00
N ILE A 92 4.32 42.94 14.10
CA ILE A 92 3.15 43.71 14.54
C ILE A 92 3.55 45.15 14.88
N ARG A 93 4.63 45.33 15.65
CA ARG A 93 5.17 46.64 16.01
C ARG A 93 5.56 47.47 14.80
N ASP A 94 6.26 46.88 13.84
CA ASP A 94 6.65 47.57 12.61
C ASP A 94 5.42 48.01 11.80
N ARG A 95 4.36 47.18 11.78
CA ARG A 95 3.12 47.52 11.08
C ARG A 95 2.30 48.59 11.79
N VAL A 96 2.27 48.59 13.12
CA VAL A 96 1.68 49.65 13.95
C VAL A 96 2.38 50.99 13.68
N ALA A 97 3.71 50.99 13.62
CA ALA A 97 4.49 52.18 13.29
C ALA A 97 4.27 52.66 11.86
N GLN A 98 4.22 51.77 10.87
CA GLN A 98 3.96 52.12 9.46
C GLN A 98 2.56 52.69 9.23
N LEU A 99 1.55 52.16 9.93
CA LEU A 99 0.16 52.60 9.79
C LEU A 99 -0.16 53.85 10.63
N GLY A 100 0.82 54.39 11.37
CA GLY A 100 0.60 55.55 12.23
C GLY A 100 -0.47 55.31 13.29
N LEU A 101 -0.65 54.06 13.73
CA LEU A 101 -1.47 53.78 14.90
C LEU A 101 -0.67 54.21 16.11
N ASP A 102 -0.83 55.47 16.51
CA ASP A 102 -0.47 55.87 17.86
C ASP A 102 -1.19 54.91 18.82
N LEU A 103 -0.41 54.13 19.55
CA LEU A 103 -0.86 53.35 20.69
C LEU A 103 -1.38 54.37 21.70
N ARG A 104 -2.65 54.75 21.56
CA ARG A 104 -3.34 55.60 22.53
C ARG A 104 -3.10 54.95 23.89
N MET A 105 -2.56 55.73 24.83
CA MET A 105 -2.49 55.27 26.21
C MET A 105 -3.87 54.74 26.58
N PRO A 106 -3.97 53.50 27.10
CA PRO A 106 -5.25 52.95 27.45
C PRO A 106 -5.92 53.92 28.41
N ASP A 107 -7.18 54.22 28.16
CA ASP A 107 -7.97 55.07 29.04
C ASP A 107 -7.84 54.47 30.46
N PRO A 108 -7.43 55.23 31.49
CA PRO A 108 -7.25 54.71 32.84
C PRO A 108 -8.51 54.02 33.40
N PHE A 109 -9.69 54.29 32.83
CA PHE A 109 -10.94 53.60 33.17
C PHE A 109 -11.16 52.26 32.44
N GLN A 110 -10.39 51.96 31.38
CA GLN A 110 -10.43 50.70 30.62
C GLN A 110 -9.37 49.68 31.06
N VAL A 111 -8.40 50.07 31.89
CA VAL A 111 -7.38 49.15 32.40
C VAL A 111 -7.95 48.37 33.58
N GLN A 112 -8.66 47.27 33.30
CA GLN A 112 -8.94 46.28 34.33
C GLN A 112 -7.65 45.52 34.63
N ARG A 113 -7.17 45.63 35.87
CA ARG A 113 -6.09 44.76 36.36
C ARG A 113 -6.60 43.33 36.27
N LEU A 114 -6.03 42.54 35.35
CA LEU A 114 -6.31 41.11 35.31
C LEU A 114 -5.69 40.51 36.58
N VAL A 115 -6.51 40.39 37.62
CA VAL A 115 -6.15 39.61 38.80
C VAL A 115 -6.31 38.16 38.36
N VAL A 116 -5.19 37.55 37.98
CA VAL A 116 -5.15 36.10 37.81
C VAL A 116 -5.29 35.54 39.21
N ASN A 117 -6.52 35.22 39.60
CA ASN A 117 -6.75 34.36 40.76
C ASN A 117 -6.17 33.00 40.37
N PHE A 118 -4.92 32.77 40.77
CA PHE A 118 -4.44 31.42 40.99
C PHE A 118 -5.24 30.91 42.18
N GLU A 119 -6.48 30.49 41.94
CA GLU A 119 -7.04 29.42 42.76
C GLU A 119 -6.02 28.30 42.59
N ASP A 120 -5.34 27.93 43.66
CA ASP A 120 -4.53 26.72 43.73
C ASP A 120 -5.48 25.54 43.48
N GLN A 121 -5.84 25.31 42.21
CA GLN A 121 -6.27 24.00 41.79
C GLN A 121 -5.08 23.11 42.11
N PRO A 122 -5.21 22.15 43.03
CA PRO A 122 -4.18 21.15 43.18
C PRO A 122 -4.01 20.57 41.79
N VAL A 123 -2.83 20.79 41.22
CA VAL A 123 -2.41 20.14 40.00
C VAL A 123 -2.61 18.67 40.29
N SER A 124 -3.69 18.10 39.74
CA SER A 124 -3.89 16.66 39.70
C SER A 124 -2.76 16.13 38.83
N SER A 125 -1.61 15.95 39.47
CA SER A 125 -0.53 15.09 39.04
C SER A 125 -1.03 13.66 39.15
N GLY A 126 -2.00 13.34 38.29
CA GLY A 126 -2.64 12.05 38.18
C GLY A 126 -2.89 11.78 36.71
N ASN A 127 -2.15 10.80 36.18
CA ASN A 127 -2.55 9.94 35.07
C ASN A 127 -2.12 10.32 33.64
N ALA A 128 -1.15 11.22 33.43
CA ALA A 128 -0.52 11.38 32.10
C ALA A 128 0.80 10.61 31.96
N VAL A 129 1.49 10.32 33.06
CA VAL A 129 2.79 9.61 33.04
C VAL A 129 2.62 8.09 33.13
N ASP A 130 1.57 7.61 33.81
CA ASP A 130 1.30 6.17 33.92
C ASP A 130 0.87 5.52 32.61
N ASN A 131 0.19 6.27 31.73
CA ASN A 131 -0.27 5.71 30.46
C ASN A 131 0.89 5.49 29.45
N LYS A 132 2.00 6.24 29.60
CA LYS A 132 3.19 6.09 28.75
C LYS A 132 4.11 4.95 29.21
N LEU A 133 4.00 4.55 30.48
CA LEU A 133 4.72 3.40 31.04
C LEU A 133 3.90 2.10 30.91
N ALA A 134 2.57 2.14 31.06
CA ALA A 134 1.69 1.01 30.80
C ALA A 134 1.73 0.57 29.32
N MET A 135 1.70 1.53 28.39
CA MET A 135 1.76 1.22 26.95
C MET A 135 3.12 0.73 26.47
N ARG A 136 4.19 0.90 27.27
CA ARG A 136 5.53 0.39 26.97
C ARG A 136 5.77 -1.02 27.52
N GLN A 137 5.04 -1.43 28.56
CA GLN A 137 5.14 -2.79 29.12
C GLN A 137 4.40 -3.83 28.28
N ASP A 138 3.25 -3.50 27.69
CA ASP A 138 2.50 -4.41 26.80
C ASP A 138 3.27 -4.78 25.52
N TRP A 139 4.10 -3.88 24.98
CA TRP A 139 4.93 -4.17 23.82
C TRP A 139 6.14 -5.09 24.12
N SER A 140 6.51 -5.29 25.38
CA SER A 140 7.57 -6.26 25.74
C SER A 140 7.04 -7.67 26.03
N ALA A 141 5.74 -7.83 26.32
CA ALA A 141 5.11 -9.12 26.57
C ALA A 141 4.66 -9.85 25.29
N ALA A 142 4.49 -9.13 24.18
CA ALA A 142 4.13 -9.72 22.87
C ALA A 142 5.35 -10.28 22.08
N GLY A 143 6.57 -10.14 22.62
CA GLY A 143 7.82 -10.54 21.95
C GLY A 143 8.37 -11.92 22.33
N ASN A 144 7.66 -12.73 23.12
CA ASN A 144 8.15 -14.05 23.56
C ASN A 144 7.07 -15.13 23.45
N VAL A 145 6.62 -15.40 22.23
CA VAL A 145 5.88 -16.62 21.86
C VAL A 145 6.53 -17.18 20.60
N ASN A 146 7.71 -17.74 20.76
CA ASN A 146 8.31 -18.76 19.89
C ASN A 146 9.63 -19.23 20.52
N GLN A 147 9.53 -20.09 21.53
CA GLN A 147 10.44 -21.20 21.81
C GLN A 147 9.68 -22.29 22.54
#